data_AF-A0A2D4F8L8-F1
#
_entry.id   AF-A0A2D4F8L8-F1
#
_cell.length_a   1.000
_cell.length_b   1.000
_cell.length_c   1.000
_cell.angle_alpha   90.00
_cell.angle_beta   90.00
_cell.angle_gamma   90.00
#
_symmetry.space_group_name_H-M   'P 1'
#
loop_
_entity.id
_entity.type
_entity.pdbx_description
1 polymer ?
#
loop_
_entity_poly.entity_id
_entity_poly.type
_entity_poly.pdbx_seq_one_letter_code
_entity_poly.pdbx_strand_id
1 'polypeptide(L)'
;CYIAAADMEDLVSCLVCLEGIFGTSCSKDASLAPSHHSPLLQILHCNALQSWSLLLTICPSTQIKKILDEHLPKLPLMLSSDNVNLRIVAGETIALLFELARDIEEDFFYEDTDLLCTKLKALATDSNKYRAKTDRRKQRSIFRDVLHYIENGECHEETIKFGLECMYVDSWARRRTYNAFKEALGSGVRHHLQNNELLRDTFELGPPLVLDAATVKASKISRFEKHLYNSAAFKARTKARSRVRDKRADVL
;
A
#
# COMPACT_ATOMS: atom_id res chain seq x y z
N CYS A 1 15.37 -6.32 -11.10
CA CYS A 1 16.01 -5.93 -9.83
C CYS A 1 15.39 -6.70 -8.65
N TYR A 2 14.13 -6.46 -8.23
CA TYR A 2 13.53 -7.15 -7.05
C TYR A 2 13.79 -8.66 -6.95
N ILE A 3 13.58 -9.41 -8.04
CA ILE A 3 13.77 -10.88 -8.08
C ILE A 3 15.22 -11.30 -8.37
N ALA A 4 16.00 -10.44 -9.02
CA ALA A 4 17.18 -10.86 -9.79
C ALA A 4 18.47 -10.09 -9.45
N ALA A 5 18.42 -9.10 -8.55
CA ALA A 5 19.62 -8.38 -8.13
C ALA A 5 20.56 -9.36 -7.43
N ALA A 6 21.76 -9.53 -7.99
CA ALA A 6 22.75 -10.46 -7.46
C ALA A 6 23.54 -9.85 -6.30
N ASP A 7 23.69 -8.52 -6.29
CA ASP A 7 24.39 -7.76 -5.26
C ASP A 7 23.73 -6.40 -4.97
N MET A 8 24.31 -5.69 -4.01
CA MET A 8 23.83 -4.39 -3.55
C MET A 8 24.07 -3.28 -4.60
N GLU A 9 25.09 -3.42 -5.45
CA GLU A 9 25.46 -2.40 -6.44
C GLU A 9 24.40 -2.31 -7.56
N ASP A 10 23.90 -3.46 -8.01
CA ASP A 10 22.78 -3.55 -8.94
C ASP A 10 21.51 -2.88 -8.38
N LEU A 11 21.22 -3.12 -7.11
CA LEU A 11 20.06 -2.54 -6.42
C LEU A 11 20.17 -1.01 -6.35
N VAL A 12 21.31 -0.50 -5.88
CA VAL A 12 21.56 0.95 -5.75
C VAL A 12 21.54 1.62 -7.12
N SER A 13 22.15 1.01 -8.14
CA SER A 13 22.14 1.53 -9.52
C SER A 13 20.72 1.64 -10.08
N CYS A 14 19.88 0.63 -9.83
CA CYS A 14 18.47 0.67 -10.22
C CYS A 14 17.69 1.76 -9.47
N LEU A 15 17.94 1.93 -8.17
CA LEU A 15 17.30 2.98 -7.36
C LEU A 15 17.66 4.37 -7.90
N VAL A 16 18.93 4.65 -8.16
CA VAL A 16 19.39 5.93 -8.73
C VAL A 16 18.79 6.18 -10.12
N CYS A 17 18.72 5.14 -10.97
CA CYS A 17 18.12 5.27 -12.30
C CYS A 17 16.62 5.64 -12.22
N LEU A 18 15.86 4.94 -11.37
CA LEU A 18 14.43 5.20 -11.17
C LEU A 18 14.19 6.58 -10.54
N GLU A 19 15.03 6.97 -9.58
CA GLU A 19 15.02 8.29 -8.96
C GLU A 19 15.22 9.40 -9.99
N GLY A 20 16.18 9.27 -10.90
CA GLY A 20 16.42 10.24 -11.96
C GLY A 20 15.21 10.50 -12.86
N ILE A 21 14.29 9.54 -12.96
CA ILE A 21 13.06 9.68 -13.75
C ILE A 21 12.03 10.54 -13.03
N PHE A 22 11.70 10.24 -11.77
CA PHE A 22 10.66 10.97 -11.04
C PHE A 22 11.18 12.20 -10.28
N GLY A 23 12.49 12.33 -10.06
CA GLY A 23 13.12 13.39 -9.27
C GLY A 23 12.83 14.80 -9.78
N THR A 24 12.56 14.96 -11.09
CA THR A 24 12.10 16.24 -11.67
C THR A 24 10.74 16.69 -11.12
N SER A 25 9.89 15.76 -10.67
CA SER A 25 8.60 16.06 -10.01
C SER A 25 8.74 16.47 -8.55
N CYS A 26 9.93 16.30 -7.97
CA CYS A 26 10.25 16.67 -6.60
C CYS A 26 10.84 18.08 -6.48
N SER A 27 10.98 18.84 -7.57
CA SER A 27 11.58 20.18 -7.53
C SER A 27 10.60 21.25 -7.05
N LYS A 28 11.07 22.15 -6.17
CA LYS A 28 10.33 23.35 -5.74
C LYS A 28 10.33 24.47 -6.80
N ASP A 29 11.21 24.40 -7.79
CA ASP A 29 11.30 25.41 -8.85
C ASP A 29 10.16 25.25 -9.85
N ALA A 30 9.04 25.91 -9.55
CA ALA A 30 7.90 26.06 -10.46
C ALA A 30 8.28 26.76 -11.79
N SER A 31 9.43 27.42 -11.84
CA SER A 31 10.02 28.07 -13.02
C SER A 31 10.64 27.10 -14.03
N LEU A 32 11.03 25.90 -13.59
CA LEU A 32 11.57 24.81 -14.43
C LEU A 32 10.55 23.69 -14.66
N ALA A 33 9.42 23.71 -13.95
CA ALA A 33 8.35 22.74 -14.14
C ALA A 33 7.62 23.06 -15.47
N PRO A 34 7.73 22.22 -16.52
CA PRO A 34 6.94 22.45 -17.71
C PRO A 34 5.46 22.41 -17.32
N SER A 35 4.82 23.58 -17.44
CA SER A 35 3.38 23.75 -17.32
C SER A 35 2.73 22.73 -18.26
N HIS A 36 2.09 21.71 -17.67
CA HIS A 36 1.57 20.51 -18.33
C HIS A 36 2.64 19.52 -18.79
N HIS A 37 3.15 18.72 -17.87
CA HIS A 37 3.82 17.47 -18.22
C HIS A 37 2.87 16.60 -19.04
N SER A 38 3.36 16.04 -20.15
CA SER A 38 2.60 15.11 -20.98
C SER A 38 1.98 13.99 -20.13
N PRO A 39 0.75 13.52 -20.42
CA PRO A 39 0.14 12.38 -19.72
C PRO A 39 1.05 11.15 -19.67
N LEU A 40 1.84 10.90 -20.71
CA LEU A 40 2.80 9.80 -20.77
C LEU A 40 3.94 9.97 -19.76
N LEU A 41 4.45 11.19 -19.58
CA LEU A 41 5.50 11.49 -18.62
C LEU A 41 5.01 11.29 -17.18
N GLN A 42 3.77 11.67 -16.90
CA GLN A 42 3.16 11.44 -15.58
C GLN A 42 2.98 9.94 -15.28
N ILE A 43 2.60 9.13 -16.28
CA ILE A 43 2.55 7.67 -16.14
C ILE A 43 3.95 7.12 -15.85
N LEU A 44 4.95 7.59 -16.58
CA LEU A 44 6.34 7.18 -16.37
C LEU A 44 6.82 7.51 -14.95
N HIS A 45 6.54 8.72 -14.44
CA HIS A 45 6.87 9.10 -13.06
C HIS A 45 6.16 8.22 -12.02
N CYS A 46 4.87 7.90 -12.23
CA CYS A 46 4.14 7.00 -11.35
C CYS A 46 4.80 5.61 -11.32
N ASN A 47 5.06 5.02 -12.49
CA ASN A 47 5.65 3.69 -12.58
C ASN A 47 7.08 3.65 -12.03
N ALA A 48 7.87 4.71 -12.25
CA ALA A 48 9.21 4.83 -11.71
C ALA A 48 9.19 4.89 -10.18
N LEU A 49 8.32 5.73 -9.59
CA LEU A 49 8.18 5.85 -8.14
C LEU A 49 7.63 4.57 -7.50
N GLN A 50 6.66 3.88 -8.13
CA GLN A 50 6.16 2.59 -7.67
C GLN A 50 7.25 1.50 -7.70
N SER A 51 8.03 1.46 -8.78
CA SER A 51 9.15 0.52 -8.93
C SER A 51 10.25 0.82 -7.92
N TRP A 52 10.58 2.10 -7.72
CA TRP A 52 11.55 2.53 -6.72
C TRP A 52 11.10 2.12 -5.32
N SER A 53 9.83 2.38 -4.98
CA SER A 53 9.22 1.95 -3.71
C SER A 53 9.27 0.43 -3.52
N LEU A 54 9.05 -0.35 -4.57
CA LEU A 54 9.19 -1.82 -4.51
C LEU A 54 10.62 -2.22 -4.14
N LEU A 55 11.64 -1.59 -4.75
CA LEU A 55 13.04 -1.88 -4.45
C LEU A 55 13.44 -1.47 -3.04
N LEU A 56 12.81 -0.44 -2.46
CA LEU A 56 13.03 -0.08 -1.06
C LEU A 56 12.67 -1.22 -0.09
N THR A 57 11.68 -2.05 -0.43
CA THR A 57 11.23 -3.16 0.45
C THR A 57 12.28 -4.27 0.65
N ILE A 58 13.33 -4.30 -0.16
CA ILE A 58 14.46 -5.24 -0.05
C ILE A 58 15.79 -4.51 0.19
N CYS A 59 15.74 -3.21 0.48
CA CYS A 59 16.93 -2.40 0.62
C CYS A 59 17.50 -2.52 2.04
N PRO A 60 18.84 -2.65 2.22
CA PRO A 60 19.43 -2.69 3.54
C PRO A 60 19.17 -1.41 4.35
N SER A 61 19.02 -1.54 5.66
CA SER A 61 18.72 -0.42 6.57
C SER A 61 19.70 0.75 6.46
N THR A 62 20.99 0.48 6.18
CA THR A 62 22.02 1.52 5.99
C THR A 62 21.73 2.41 4.78
N GLN A 63 21.19 1.85 3.71
CA GLN A 63 20.82 2.59 2.51
C GLN A 63 19.48 3.29 2.69
N ILE A 64 18.52 2.66 3.39
CA ILE A 64 17.25 3.30 3.74
C ILE A 64 17.46 4.58 4.55
N LYS A 65 18.37 4.61 5.53
CA LYS A 65 18.68 5.84 6.29
C LYS A 65 19.06 7.01 5.37
N LYS A 66 19.97 6.78 4.42
CA LYS A 66 20.38 7.79 3.43
C LYS A 66 19.20 8.26 2.57
N ILE A 67 18.35 7.31 2.15
CA ILE A 67 17.17 7.60 1.34
C ILE A 67 16.16 8.43 2.14
N LEU A 68 15.95 8.14 3.43
CA LEU A 68 15.06 8.91 4.30
C LEU A 68 15.54 10.37 4.40
N ASP A 69 16.81 10.59 4.72
CA ASP A 69 17.40 11.93 4.87
C ASP A 69 17.25 12.75 3.58
N GLU A 70 17.44 12.11 2.42
CA GLU A 70 17.41 12.79 1.13
C GLU A 70 16.00 13.02 0.57
N HIS A 71 15.10 12.04 0.71
CA HIS A 71 13.85 11.99 -0.06
C HIS A 71 12.61 12.34 0.75
N LEU A 72 12.62 12.12 2.06
CA LEU A 72 11.45 12.41 2.90
C LEU A 72 11.04 13.89 2.87
N PRO A 73 11.97 14.88 2.79
CA PRO A 73 11.60 16.29 2.59
C PRO A 73 11.06 16.62 1.19
N LYS A 74 11.39 15.80 0.18
CA LYS A 74 11.10 16.04 -1.24
C LYS A 74 9.75 15.44 -1.68
N LEU A 75 9.45 14.21 -1.27
CA LEU A 75 8.23 13.49 -1.66
C LEU A 75 6.91 14.22 -1.34
N PRO A 76 6.77 14.96 -0.21
CA PRO A 76 5.57 15.76 0.08
C PRO A 76 5.28 16.87 -0.93
N LEU A 77 6.20 17.20 -1.84
CA LEU A 77 5.97 18.12 -2.95
C LEU A 77 5.10 17.48 -4.05
N MET A 78 5.26 16.17 -4.27
CA MET A 78 4.48 15.41 -5.27
C MET A 78 3.00 15.27 -4.89
N LEU A 79 2.67 15.44 -3.59
CA LEU A 79 1.30 15.49 -3.09
C LEU A 79 0.49 16.67 -3.66
N SER A 80 1.16 17.68 -4.20
CA SER A 80 0.52 18.84 -4.85
C SER A 80 0.38 18.69 -6.37
N SER A 81 0.82 17.57 -6.97
CA SER A 81 0.68 17.32 -8.41
C SER A 81 -0.78 17.40 -8.86
N ASP A 82 -1.05 17.77 -10.11
CA ASP A 82 -2.39 17.69 -10.71
C ASP A 82 -2.83 16.24 -10.98
N ASN A 83 -1.88 15.33 -11.16
CA ASN A 83 -2.15 13.92 -11.44
C ASN A 83 -2.55 13.15 -10.16
N VAL A 84 -3.76 12.60 -10.15
CA VAL A 84 -4.29 11.83 -9.01
C VAL A 84 -3.42 10.60 -8.70
N ASN A 85 -2.96 9.88 -9.72
CA ASN A 85 -2.16 8.69 -9.53
C ASN A 85 -0.79 9.04 -8.94
N LEU A 86 -0.17 10.13 -9.38
CA LEU A 86 1.11 10.55 -8.83
C LEU A 86 1.00 10.92 -7.35
N ARG A 87 -0.07 11.64 -6.97
CA ARG A 87 -0.36 11.93 -5.55
C ARG A 87 -0.55 10.64 -4.75
N ILE A 88 -1.34 9.71 -5.27
CA ILE A 88 -1.59 8.42 -4.61
C ILE A 88 -0.28 7.67 -4.38
N VAL A 89 0.52 7.49 -5.43
CA VAL A 89 1.79 6.77 -5.34
C VAL A 89 2.72 7.47 -4.35
N ALA A 90 2.84 8.80 -4.40
CA ALA A 90 3.65 9.55 -3.44
C ALA A 90 3.18 9.34 -1.99
N GLY A 91 1.87 9.36 -1.74
CA GLY A 91 1.32 9.08 -0.40
C GLY A 91 1.63 7.66 0.10
N GLU A 92 1.48 6.65 -0.76
CA GLU A 92 1.83 5.27 -0.43
C GLU A 92 3.33 5.10 -0.20
N THR A 93 4.18 5.76 -1.00
CA THR A 93 5.64 5.75 -0.83
C THR A 93 6.06 6.43 0.47
N ILE A 94 5.45 7.55 0.84
CA ILE A 94 5.72 8.21 2.12
C ILE A 94 5.34 7.27 3.27
N ALA A 95 4.18 6.61 3.20
CA ALA A 95 3.79 5.65 4.23
C ALA A 95 4.76 4.47 4.34
N LEU A 96 5.24 3.93 3.21
CA LEU A 96 6.28 2.92 3.18
C LEU A 96 7.58 3.41 3.82
N LEU A 97 8.02 4.65 3.55
CA LEU A 97 9.23 5.19 4.16
C LEU A 97 9.09 5.37 5.67
N PHE A 98 7.92 5.80 6.15
CA PHE A 98 7.64 5.85 7.59
C PHE A 98 7.67 4.46 8.22
N GLU A 99 7.17 3.43 7.53
CA GLU A 99 7.26 2.03 7.98
C GLU A 99 8.71 1.57 8.10
N LEU A 100 9.49 1.72 7.02
CA LEU A 100 10.90 1.32 7.01
C LEU A 100 11.73 2.12 8.02
N ALA A 101 11.39 3.39 8.27
CA ALA A 101 12.06 4.20 9.28
C ALA A 101 11.79 3.68 10.70
N ARG A 102 10.52 3.37 11.01
CA ARG A 102 10.10 2.82 12.32
C ARG A 102 10.66 1.41 12.57
N ASP A 103 10.81 0.60 11.52
CA ASP A 103 11.46 -0.71 11.61
C ASP A 103 12.97 -0.60 11.96
N ILE A 104 13.60 0.51 11.59
CA ILE A 104 15.01 0.80 11.87
C ILE A 104 15.19 1.48 13.23
N GLU A 105 14.30 2.39 13.57
CA GLU A 105 14.30 3.18 14.80
C GLU A 105 12.85 3.38 15.27
N GLU A 106 12.45 2.68 16.34
CA GLU A 106 11.06 2.66 16.84
C GLU A 106 10.54 4.08 17.17
N ASP A 107 11.41 4.92 17.74
CA ASP A 107 11.14 6.32 18.09
C ASP A 107 11.37 7.31 16.94
N PHE A 108 11.36 6.83 15.68
CA PHE A 108 11.58 7.67 14.50
C PHE A 108 10.66 8.91 14.51
N PHE A 109 11.31 10.08 14.42
CA PHE A 109 10.65 11.38 14.41
C PHE A 109 10.98 12.15 13.13
N TYR A 110 9.94 12.67 12.47
CA TYR A 110 10.08 13.54 11.30
C TYR A 110 9.59 14.95 11.64
N GLU A 111 10.48 15.95 11.55
CA GLU A 111 10.22 17.33 11.98
C GLU A 111 8.98 17.95 11.32
N ASP A 112 8.77 17.70 10.01
CA ASP A 112 7.68 18.28 9.23
C ASP A 112 6.39 17.42 9.26
N THR A 113 6.22 16.52 10.24
CA THR A 113 5.05 15.62 10.32
C THR A 113 3.72 16.39 10.36
N ASP A 114 3.63 17.49 11.10
CA ASP A 114 2.39 18.29 11.19
C ASP A 114 1.99 18.92 9.84
N LEU A 115 2.98 19.42 9.10
CA LEU A 115 2.77 19.99 7.77
C LEU A 115 2.35 18.90 6.79
N LEU A 116 2.98 17.72 6.86
CA LEU A 116 2.62 16.55 6.08
C LEU A 116 1.18 16.10 6.37
N CYS A 117 0.81 15.93 7.64
CA CYS A 117 -0.55 15.56 8.06
C CYS A 117 -1.60 16.56 7.56
N THR A 118 -1.29 17.85 7.57
CA THR A 118 -2.17 18.89 7.00
C THR A 118 -2.43 18.66 5.51
N LYS A 119 -1.38 18.38 4.71
CA LYS A 119 -1.52 18.05 3.28
C LYS A 119 -2.32 16.76 3.05
N LEU A 120 -2.01 15.71 3.80
CA LEU A 120 -2.69 14.41 3.69
C LEU A 120 -4.18 14.52 4.04
N LYS A 121 -4.52 15.28 5.09
CA LYS A 121 -5.91 15.54 5.50
C LYS A 121 -6.71 16.30 4.43
N ALA A 122 -6.09 17.26 3.74
CA ALA A 122 -6.72 17.93 2.60
C ALA A 122 -7.03 16.94 1.46
N LEU A 123 -6.12 16.02 1.16
CA LEU A 123 -6.32 15.00 0.10
C LEU A 123 -7.32 13.90 0.52
N ALA A 124 -7.38 13.56 1.80
CA ALA A 124 -8.32 12.61 2.38
C ALA A 124 -9.78 13.12 2.39
N THR A 125 -9.96 14.44 2.40
CA THR A 125 -11.28 15.13 2.40
C THR A 125 -11.61 15.81 1.07
N ASP A 126 -10.76 15.63 0.05
CA ASP A 126 -10.85 16.31 -1.24
C ASP A 126 -12.26 16.22 -1.87
N SER A 127 -12.85 17.40 -2.08
CA SER A 127 -14.20 17.59 -2.63
C SER A 127 -14.18 18.05 -4.09
N ASN A 128 -13.00 18.15 -4.72
CA ASN A 128 -12.84 18.92 -5.94
C ASN A 128 -13.55 18.32 -7.16
N LYS A 129 -14.65 18.94 -7.59
CA LYS A 129 -15.62 18.35 -8.52
C LYS A 129 -15.11 18.20 -9.95
N TYR A 130 -14.05 18.91 -10.36
CA TYR A 130 -13.45 18.76 -11.70
C TYR A 130 -12.79 17.40 -11.94
N ARG A 131 -12.46 16.65 -10.88
CA ARG A 131 -11.84 15.32 -10.96
C ARG A 131 -12.89 14.23 -11.27
N ALA A 132 -12.50 13.05 -11.73
CA ALA A 132 -13.45 11.94 -11.86
C ALA A 132 -13.94 11.46 -10.48
N LYS A 133 -15.20 11.04 -10.39
CA LYS A 133 -15.81 10.56 -9.13
C LYS A 133 -15.11 9.33 -8.57
N THR A 134 -14.72 8.41 -9.46
CA THR A 134 -13.94 7.19 -9.15
C THR A 134 -12.61 7.54 -8.52
N ASP A 135 -11.89 8.48 -9.14
CA ASP A 135 -10.54 8.87 -8.76
C ASP A 135 -10.53 9.57 -7.41
N ARG A 136 -11.46 10.50 -7.18
CA ARG A 136 -11.67 11.10 -5.86
C ARG A 136 -11.95 10.07 -4.78
N ARG A 137 -12.80 9.07 -5.08
CA ARG A 137 -13.15 8.03 -4.10
C ARG A 137 -11.91 7.19 -3.74
N LYS A 138 -11.12 6.79 -4.74
CA LYS A 138 -9.88 6.04 -4.55
C LYS A 138 -8.86 6.86 -3.75
N GLN A 139 -8.58 8.09 -4.19
CA GLN A 139 -7.69 9.01 -3.51
C GLN A 139 -8.06 9.18 -2.03
N ARG A 140 -9.31 9.57 -1.73
CA ARG A 140 -9.74 9.77 -0.35
C ARG A 140 -9.63 8.50 0.49
N SER A 141 -9.80 7.32 -0.10
CA SER A 141 -9.60 6.07 0.64
C SER A 141 -8.15 5.93 1.05
N ILE A 142 -7.25 5.98 0.08
CA ILE A 142 -5.82 5.78 0.29
C ILE A 142 -5.26 6.84 1.25
N PHE A 143 -5.62 8.12 1.08
CA PHE A 143 -5.14 9.18 1.95
C PHE A 143 -5.71 9.14 3.37
N ARG A 144 -6.88 8.52 3.60
CA ARG A 144 -7.32 8.24 4.98
C ARG A 144 -6.45 7.16 5.61
N ASP A 145 -6.12 6.11 4.87
CA ASP A 145 -5.28 5.02 5.37
C ASP A 145 -3.85 5.50 5.63
N VAL A 146 -3.27 6.29 4.72
CA VAL A 146 -1.94 6.92 4.87
C VAL A 146 -1.91 7.89 6.06
N LEU A 147 -2.90 8.79 6.17
CA LEU A 147 -2.97 9.74 7.28
C LEU A 147 -3.08 9.01 8.62
N HIS A 148 -3.97 8.02 8.71
CA HIS A 148 -4.15 7.22 9.92
C HIS A 148 -2.87 6.50 10.33
N TYR A 149 -2.15 5.93 9.36
CA TYR A 149 -0.87 5.25 9.59
C TYR A 149 0.23 6.20 10.09
N ILE A 150 0.32 7.41 9.52
CA ILE A 150 1.33 8.39 9.93
C ILE A 150 1.02 8.89 11.35
N GLU A 151 -0.25 9.17 11.67
CA GLU A 151 -0.67 9.66 12.98
C GLU A 151 -0.62 8.60 14.10
N ASN A 152 -0.96 7.34 13.80
CA ASN A 152 -1.21 6.32 14.84
C ASN A 152 -0.32 5.08 14.73
N GLY A 153 0.48 4.94 13.66
CA GLY A 153 1.32 3.76 13.44
C GLY A 153 0.58 2.50 12.99
N GLU A 154 -0.76 2.54 12.91
CA GLU A 154 -1.57 1.37 12.57
C GLU A 154 -1.86 1.29 11.06
N CYS A 155 -1.53 0.15 10.45
CA CYS A 155 -1.88 -0.16 9.07
C CYS A 155 -3.18 -0.97 9.02
N HIS A 156 -4.06 -0.66 8.06
CA HIS A 156 -5.25 -1.47 7.84
C HIS A 156 -4.88 -2.83 7.22
N GLU A 157 -5.29 -3.93 7.85
CA GLU A 157 -5.08 -5.28 7.31
C GLU A 157 -6.08 -5.62 6.19
N GLU A 158 -5.59 -6.09 5.05
CA GLU A 158 -6.41 -6.66 3.97
C GLU A 158 -6.18 -8.18 3.84
N THR A 159 -7.25 -8.97 3.88
CA THR A 159 -7.15 -10.44 3.70
C THR A 159 -7.31 -10.85 2.22
N ILE A 160 -6.25 -11.41 1.64
CA ILE A 160 -6.26 -11.99 0.28
C ILE A 160 -6.45 -13.51 0.38
N LYS A 161 -7.66 -13.98 0.09
CA LYS A 161 -7.98 -15.43 0.06
C LYS A 161 -7.63 -16.06 -1.28
N PHE A 162 -6.98 -17.22 -1.30
CA PHE A 162 -6.67 -17.99 -2.51
C PHE A 162 -6.72 -19.49 -2.20
N GLY A 163 -7.52 -20.24 -2.97
CA GLY A 163 -7.77 -21.65 -2.66
C GLY A 163 -8.34 -21.86 -1.26
N LEU A 164 -7.63 -22.63 -0.44
CA LEU A 164 -7.95 -22.92 0.97
C LEU A 164 -7.16 -22.04 1.95
N GLU A 165 -6.32 -21.15 1.43
CA GLU A 165 -5.38 -20.35 2.19
C GLU A 165 -5.77 -18.87 2.11
N CYS A 166 -5.17 -18.07 3.00
CA CYS A 166 -5.23 -16.63 2.90
C CYS A 166 -3.91 -16.02 3.32
N MET A 167 -3.57 -14.89 2.70
CA MET A 167 -2.47 -14.02 3.08
C MET A 167 -3.06 -12.74 3.65
N TYR A 168 -2.44 -12.22 4.70
CA TYR A 168 -2.75 -10.90 5.25
C TYR A 168 -1.78 -9.89 4.65
N VAL A 169 -2.33 -8.76 4.21
CA VAL A 169 -1.57 -7.59 3.77
C VAL A 169 -1.74 -6.54 4.86
N ASP A 170 -0.81 -6.60 5.81
CA ASP A 170 -0.79 -5.90 7.09
C ASP A 170 0.26 -4.78 7.15
N SER A 171 1.14 -4.67 6.14
CA SER A 171 2.17 -3.64 6.05
C SER A 171 2.17 -2.94 4.67
N TRP A 172 2.74 -1.74 4.59
CA TRP A 172 2.95 -0.99 3.36
C TRP A 172 3.98 -1.67 2.46
N ALA A 173 5.05 -2.24 3.02
CA ALA A 173 6.02 -3.03 2.26
C ALA A 173 5.33 -4.24 1.61
N ARG A 174 4.58 -5.02 2.41
CA ARG A 174 3.83 -6.19 1.91
C ARG A 174 2.78 -5.79 0.87
N ARG A 175 2.08 -4.68 1.08
CA ARG A 175 1.10 -4.12 0.13
C ARG A 175 1.75 -3.72 -1.19
N ARG A 176 2.90 -3.04 -1.15
CA ARG A 176 3.61 -2.61 -2.36
C ARG A 176 4.12 -3.81 -3.16
N THR A 177 4.69 -4.81 -2.48
CA THR A 177 5.14 -6.07 -3.09
C THR A 177 3.98 -6.84 -3.71
N TYR A 178 2.87 -7.01 -2.98
CA TYR A 178 1.67 -7.67 -3.51
C TYR A 178 1.10 -6.96 -4.73
N ASN A 179 0.99 -5.62 -4.69
CA ASN A 179 0.48 -4.85 -5.81
C ASN A 179 1.37 -4.98 -7.05
N ALA A 180 2.70 -5.00 -6.90
CA ALA A 180 3.62 -5.20 -8.02
C ALA A 180 3.41 -6.56 -8.69
N PHE A 181 3.31 -7.66 -7.92
CA PHE A 181 3.02 -8.97 -8.48
C PHE A 181 1.61 -9.05 -9.09
N LYS A 182 0.61 -8.44 -8.46
CA LYS A 182 -0.75 -8.39 -8.98
C LYS A 182 -0.84 -7.64 -10.31
N GLU A 183 -0.12 -6.52 -10.45
CA GLU A 183 -0.03 -5.75 -11.69
C GLU A 183 0.67 -6.54 -12.79
N ALA A 184 1.77 -7.25 -12.47
CA ALA A 184 2.53 -8.04 -13.44
C ALA A 184 1.84 -9.35 -13.87
N LEU A 185 1.21 -10.06 -12.92
CA LEU A 185 0.61 -11.39 -13.15
C LEU A 185 -0.88 -11.32 -13.51
N GLY A 186 -1.53 -10.19 -13.24
CA GLY A 186 -2.95 -9.98 -13.52
C GLY A 186 -3.84 -11.04 -12.86
N SER A 187 -4.68 -11.70 -13.66
CA SER A 187 -5.58 -12.76 -13.20
C SER A 187 -4.84 -14.00 -12.66
N GLY A 188 -3.57 -14.18 -13.02
CA GLY A 188 -2.73 -15.30 -12.58
C GLY A 188 -2.23 -15.20 -11.14
N VAL A 189 -2.29 -14.03 -10.50
CA VAL A 189 -1.66 -13.80 -9.17
C VAL A 189 -2.09 -14.84 -8.12
N ARG A 190 -3.37 -15.26 -8.13
CA ARG A 190 -3.90 -16.26 -7.20
C ARG A 190 -3.29 -17.65 -7.41
N HIS A 191 -3.06 -18.02 -8.66
CA HIS A 191 -2.43 -19.30 -9.00
C HIS A 191 -0.97 -19.31 -8.58
N HIS A 192 -0.25 -18.20 -8.77
CA HIS A 192 1.14 -18.10 -8.34
C HIS A 192 1.28 -18.08 -6.81
N LEU A 193 0.41 -17.37 -6.08
CA LEU A 193 0.40 -17.44 -4.61
C LEU A 193 0.24 -18.88 -4.10
N GLN A 194 -0.48 -19.74 -4.83
CA GLN A 194 -0.66 -21.14 -4.45
C GLN A 194 0.54 -22.03 -4.76
N ASN A 195 1.17 -21.85 -5.91
CA ASN A 195 2.04 -22.88 -6.49
C ASN A 195 3.47 -22.41 -6.78
N ASN A 196 3.74 -21.11 -6.79
CA ASN A 196 5.04 -20.58 -7.18
C ASN A 196 5.92 -20.39 -5.95
N GLU A 197 6.98 -21.19 -5.83
CA GLU A 197 7.89 -21.19 -4.67
C GLU A 197 8.44 -19.80 -4.35
N LEU A 198 8.92 -19.06 -5.35
CA LEU A 198 9.42 -17.69 -5.16
C LEU A 198 8.37 -16.77 -4.51
N LEU A 199 7.13 -16.77 -4.99
CA LEU A 199 6.07 -15.95 -4.38
C LEU A 199 5.67 -16.47 -2.99
N ARG A 200 5.72 -17.78 -2.77
CA ARG A 200 5.44 -18.35 -1.45
C ARG A 200 6.51 -17.95 -0.44
N ASP A 201 7.77 -17.95 -0.82
CA ASP A 201 8.88 -17.50 0.02
C ASP A 201 8.79 -16.00 0.26
N THR A 202 8.54 -15.20 -0.79
CA THR A 202 8.42 -13.73 -0.70
C THR A 202 7.34 -13.28 0.29
N PHE A 203 6.25 -14.04 0.38
CA PHE A 203 5.14 -13.75 1.30
C PHE A 203 5.07 -14.67 2.51
N GLU A 204 6.11 -15.47 2.76
CA GLU A 204 6.22 -16.40 3.90
C GLU A 204 5.01 -17.33 4.05
N LEU A 205 4.50 -17.83 2.93
CA LEU A 205 3.28 -18.63 2.88
C LEU A 205 3.51 -20.13 3.08
N GLY A 206 4.76 -20.54 3.32
CA GLY A 206 5.17 -21.95 3.37
C GLY A 206 5.12 -22.66 2.01
N PRO A 207 5.49 -23.96 1.95
CA PRO A 207 5.52 -24.71 0.70
C PRO A 207 4.12 -24.84 0.07
N PRO A 208 4.03 -24.97 -1.26
CA PRO A 208 2.76 -25.19 -1.95
C PRO A 208 1.98 -26.38 -1.36
N LEU A 209 0.68 -26.18 -1.11
CA LEU A 209 -0.17 -27.25 -0.60
C LEU A 209 -0.39 -28.32 -1.67
N VAL A 210 0.20 -29.49 -1.48
CA VAL A 210 -0.09 -30.68 -2.27
C VAL A 210 -1.29 -31.39 -1.66
N LEU A 211 -2.49 -31.04 -2.12
CA LEU A 211 -3.73 -31.62 -1.62
C LEU A 211 -4.33 -32.56 -2.65
N ASP A 212 -4.64 -33.78 -2.22
CA ASP A 212 -5.44 -34.70 -3.02
C ASP A 212 -6.93 -34.32 -3.01
N ALA A 213 -7.70 -34.90 -3.93
CA ALA A 213 -9.13 -34.59 -4.06
C ALA A 213 -9.95 -34.97 -2.80
N ALA A 214 -9.47 -35.93 -2.00
CA ALA A 214 -10.10 -36.34 -0.76
C ALA A 214 -9.91 -35.29 0.35
N THR A 215 -8.70 -34.75 0.49
CA THR A 215 -8.36 -33.72 1.47
C THR A 215 -9.12 -32.42 1.17
N VAL A 216 -9.17 -32.01 -0.10
CA VAL A 216 -9.96 -30.82 -0.51
C VAL A 216 -11.45 -30.98 -0.21
N LYS A 217 -12.00 -32.20 -0.32
CA LYS A 217 -13.38 -32.48 0.08
C LYS A 217 -13.56 -32.42 1.60
N ALA A 218 -12.61 -32.96 2.36
CA ALA A 218 -12.64 -32.96 3.82
C ALA A 218 -12.51 -31.54 4.42
N SER A 219 -11.79 -30.63 3.76
CA SER A 219 -11.68 -29.22 4.19
C SER A 219 -12.98 -28.41 4.02
N LYS A 220 -13.99 -28.94 3.32
CA LYS A 220 -15.25 -28.23 3.11
C LYS A 220 -16.12 -28.33 4.37
N ILE A 221 -16.29 -27.20 5.04
CA ILE A 221 -17.26 -27.03 6.12
C ILE A 221 -18.65 -27.43 5.61
N SER A 222 -19.39 -28.21 6.41
CA SER A 222 -20.74 -28.63 6.07
C SER A 222 -21.67 -27.42 5.89
N ARG A 223 -22.68 -27.54 5.03
CA ARG A 223 -23.70 -26.50 4.86
C ARG A 223 -24.34 -26.12 6.20
N PHE A 224 -24.56 -27.11 7.07
CA PHE A 224 -25.14 -26.89 8.39
C PHE A 224 -24.20 -26.11 9.31
N GLU A 225 -22.93 -26.50 9.39
CA GLU A 225 -21.91 -25.81 10.20
C GLU A 225 -21.69 -24.37 9.73
N LYS A 226 -21.60 -24.15 8.41
CA LYS A 226 -21.49 -22.81 7.82
C LYS A 226 -22.70 -21.95 8.18
N HIS A 227 -23.91 -22.52 8.13
CA HIS A 227 -25.13 -21.81 8.52
C HIS A 227 -25.12 -21.47 10.02
N LEU A 228 -24.74 -22.42 10.87
CA LEU A 228 -24.68 -22.23 12.32
C LEU A 228 -23.66 -21.15 12.70
N TYR A 229 -22.45 -21.19 12.14
CA TYR A 229 -21.41 -20.19 12.35
C TYR A 229 -21.86 -18.80 11.91
N ASN A 230 -22.42 -18.68 10.69
CA ASN A 230 -22.90 -17.40 10.18
C ASN A 230 -24.06 -16.84 11.01
N SER A 231 -24.97 -17.70 11.48
CA SER A 231 -26.09 -17.32 12.35
C SER A 231 -25.60 -16.82 13.70
N ALA A 232 -24.64 -17.53 14.33
CA ALA A 232 -24.02 -17.10 15.57
C ALA A 232 -23.30 -15.74 15.40
N ALA A 233 -22.48 -15.58 14.36
CA ALA A 233 -21.80 -14.33 14.05
C ALA A 233 -22.78 -13.18 13.76
N PHE A 234 -23.90 -13.46 13.06
CA PHE A 234 -24.95 -12.47 12.81
C PHE A 234 -25.65 -12.03 14.11
N LYS A 235 -25.99 -12.99 14.98
CA LYS A 235 -26.61 -12.72 16.29
C LYS A 235 -25.69 -11.89 17.17
N ALA A 236 -24.40 -12.25 17.25
CA ALA A 236 -23.38 -11.50 18.00
C ALA A 236 -23.26 -10.06 17.48
N ARG A 237 -23.10 -9.86 16.16
CA ARG A 237 -23.04 -8.51 15.56
C ARG A 237 -24.30 -7.70 15.83
N THR A 238 -25.48 -8.32 15.77
CA THR A 238 -26.76 -7.64 16.03
C THR A 238 -26.86 -7.18 17.48
N LYS A 239 -26.48 -8.03 18.45
CA LYS A 239 -26.44 -7.69 19.87
C LYS A 239 -25.41 -6.60 20.19
N ALA A 240 -24.23 -6.63 19.56
CA ALA A 240 -23.22 -5.59 19.74
C ALA A 240 -23.71 -4.24 19.20
N ARG A 241 -24.31 -4.23 17.99
CA ARG A 241 -24.82 -3.02 17.35
C ARG A 241 -26.05 -2.43 18.04
N SER A 242 -26.93 -3.25 18.62
CA SER A 242 -28.12 -2.74 19.32
C SER A 242 -27.76 -1.81 20.48
N ARG A 243 -26.60 -2.02 21.14
CA ARG A 243 -26.12 -1.14 22.21
C ARG A 243 -25.81 0.30 21.77
N VAL A 244 -25.58 0.52 20.47
CA VAL A 244 -25.15 1.83 19.92
C VAL A 244 -26.16 2.36 18.90
N ARG A 245 -27.22 1.61 18.57
CA ARG A 245 -28.22 2.01 17.56
C ARG A 245 -29.03 3.21 17.99
N ASP A 246 -29.34 3.32 19.28
CA ASP A 246 -30.20 4.39 19.81
C ASP A 246 -29.42 5.70 20.04
N LYS A 247 -28.14 5.78 19.63
CA LYS A 247 -27.30 6.98 19.78
C LYS A 247 -27.89 8.23 19.11
N ARG A 248 -28.79 8.06 18.13
CA ARG A 248 -29.49 9.15 17.43
C ARG A 248 -31.01 9.01 17.52
N ALA A 249 -31.51 8.26 18.51
CA ALA A 249 -32.94 8.21 18.74
C ALA A 249 -33.38 9.56 19.32
N ASP A 250 -34.42 10.14 18.75
CA ASP A 250 -35.11 11.29 19.32
C ASP A 250 -35.93 10.78 20.52
N VAL A 251 -35.27 10.64 21.67
CA VAL A 251 -35.92 10.26 22.92
C VAL A 251 -36.52 11.53 23.53
N LEU A 252 -37.85 11.60 23.55
CA LEU A 252 -38.64 12.65 24.21
C LEU A 252 -38.59 12.51 25.73
#